data_AF-A0A949FH87-F1
#
_entry.id   AF-A0A949FH87-F1
#
_cell.length_a   1.000
_cell.length_b   1.000
_cell.length_c   1.000
_cell.angle_alpha   90.00
_cell.angle_beta   90.00
_cell.angle_gamma   90.00
#
_symmetry.space_group_name_H-M   'P 1'
#
loop_
_entity.id
_entity.type
_entity.pdbx_description
1 polymer ?
#
loop_
_entity_poly.entity_id
_entity_poly.type
_entity_poly.pdbx_seq_one_letter_code
_entity_poly.pdbx_strand_id
1 'polypeptide(L)' 'MDPVVFDAMLPWMKEHYANPGSTTHEAGRYAKQQIELAIASIGHFFGATADDVVVTSGATESNNLAVFGICLHP' A
#
# COMPACT_ATOMS: atom_id res chain seq x y z
N MET A 1 -4.73 5.93 18.12
CA MET A 1 -4.50 6.35 16.72
C MET A 1 -4.61 7.86 16.69
N ASP A 2 -3.72 8.54 15.98
CA ASP A 2 -3.84 9.99 15.78
C ASP A 2 -5.17 10.29 15.07
N PRO A 3 -5.97 11.29 15.49
CA PRO A 3 -7.25 11.61 14.87
C PRO A 3 -7.16 11.82 13.35
N VAL A 4 -6.10 12.47 12.87
CA VAL A 4 -5.90 12.75 11.43
C VAL A 4 -5.73 11.46 10.64
N VAL A 5 -5.05 10.46 11.23
CA VAL A 5 -4.89 9.14 10.60
C VAL A 5 -6.22 8.40 10.56
N PHE A 6 -6.98 8.43 11.65
CA PHE A 6 -8.29 7.79 11.71
C PHE A 6 -9.26 8.37 10.68
N ASP A 7 -9.30 9.70 10.57
CA ASP A 7 -10.17 10.40 9.62
C ASP A 7 -9.77 10.10 8.16
N ALA A 8 -8.47 9.97 7.86
CA ALA A 8 -8.00 9.58 6.53
C ALA A 8 -8.37 8.12 6.16
N MET A 9 -8.44 7.22 7.14
CA MET A 9 -8.80 5.82 6.94
C MET A 9 -10.31 5.59 6.79
N LEU A 10 -11.14 6.40 7.47
CA LEU A 10 -12.58 6.16 7.59
C LEU A 10 -13.33 6.05 6.24
N PRO A 11 -13.05 6.88 5.21
CA PRO A 11 -13.71 6.75 3.90
C PRO A 11 -13.48 5.39 3.24
N TRP A 12 -12.30 4.79 3.42
CA TRP A 12 -11.93 3.49 2.86
C TRP A 12 -12.65 2.32 3.54
N MET A 13 -13.19 2.53 4.74
CA MET A 13 -13.99 1.55 5.46
C MET A 13 -15.49 1.65 5.17
N LYS A 14 -15.97 2.77 4.63
CA LYS A 14 -17.41 3.05 4.46
C LYS A 14 -17.85 3.26 3.02
N GLU A 15 -17.07 4.02 2.25
CA GLU A 15 -17.49 4.57 0.95
C GLU A 15 -16.62 4.09 -0.21
N HIS A 16 -15.30 3.97 0.02
CA HIS A 16 -14.32 3.60 -1.00
C HIS A 16 -13.76 2.18 -0.80
N TYR A 17 -14.60 1.22 -0.44
CA TYR A 17 -14.24 -0.17 -0.12
C TYR A 17 -13.99 -1.07 -1.35
N ALA A 18 -13.94 -0.49 -2.56
CA ALA A 18 -13.85 -1.25 -3.79
C ALA A 18 -12.47 -1.93 -3.94
N ASN A 19 -12.45 -3.11 -4.56
CA ASN A 19 -11.20 -3.84 -4.79
C ASN A 19 -10.29 -3.09 -5.80
N PRO A 20 -9.06 -2.70 -5.42
CA PRO A 20 -8.13 -2.01 -6.33
C PRO A 20 -7.65 -2.88 -7.49
N GLY A 21 -7.77 -4.21 -7.41
CA GLY A 21 -7.48 -5.14 -8.50
C GLY A 21 -8.53 -5.11 -9.63
N SER A 22 -9.70 -4.52 -9.39
CA SER A 22 -10.75 -4.41 -10.39
C SER A 22 -10.46 -3.31 -11.41
N THR A 23 -10.12 -3.70 -12.64
CA THR A 23 -9.83 -2.76 -13.74
C THR A 23 -11.07 -2.30 -14.51
N THR A 24 -12.18 -3.05 -14.41
CA THR A 24 -13.38 -2.85 -15.23
C THR A 24 -14.29 -1.74 -14.71
N HIS A 25 -14.36 -1.51 -13.39
CA HIS A 25 -15.21 -0.47 -12.81
C HIS A 25 -14.40 0.70 -12.24
N GLU A 26 -15.00 1.89 -12.29
CA GLU A 26 -14.36 3.14 -11.87
C GLU A 26 -13.90 3.12 -10.41
N ALA A 27 -14.72 2.58 -9.51
CA ALA A 27 -14.39 2.55 -8.08
C ALA A 27 -13.08 1.79 -7.76
N GLY A 28 -12.74 0.75 -8.54
CA GLY A 28 -11.53 -0.04 -8.34
C GLY A 28 -10.30 0.67 -8.88
N ARG A 29 -10.43 1.32 -10.04
CA ARG A 29 -9.40 2.21 -10.58
C ARG A 29 -9.11 3.38 -9.64
N TYR A 30 -10.15 3.96 -9.04
CA TYR A 30 -10.00 5.01 -8.04
C TYR A 30 -9.26 4.52 -6.80
N ALA A 31 -9.66 3.37 -6.23
CA ALA A 31 -8.95 2.77 -5.09
C ALA A 31 -7.47 2.48 -5.42
N LYS A 32 -7.19 1.93 -6.60
CA LYS A 32 -5.83 1.67 -7.08
C LYS A 32 -5.00 2.95 -7.15
N GLN A 33 -5.54 4.02 -7.73
CA GLN A 33 -4.85 5.30 -7.84
C GLN A 33 -4.48 5.88 -6.47
N GLN A 34 -5.36 5.77 -5.47
CA GLN A 34 -5.06 6.27 -4.12
C GLN A 34 -4.00 5.43 -3.40
N ILE A 35 -3.96 4.11 -3.64
CA ILE A 35 -2.85 3.25 -3.17
C ILE A 35 -1.53 3.65 -3.83
N GLU A 36 -1.51 3.88 -5.15
CA GLU A 36 -0.30 4.31 -5.88
C GLU A 36 0.24 5.65 -5.35
N LEU A 37 -0.64 6.60 -5.05
CA LEU A 37 -0.27 7.88 -4.41
C LEU A 37 0.32 7.69 -3.01
N ALA A 38 -0.26 6.81 -2.19
CA ALA A 38 0.26 6.51 -0.87
C ALA A 38 1.66 5.87 -0.92
N ILE A 39 1.86 4.92 -1.84
CA ILE A 39 3.17 4.28 -2.06
C ILE A 39 4.21 5.29 -2.54
N ALA A 40 3.85 6.17 -3.48
CA ALA A 40 4.74 7.24 -3.95
C ALA A 40 5.15 8.20 -2.83
N SER A 41 4.22 8.54 -1.92
CA SER A 41 4.50 9.38 -0.75
C SER A 41 5.48 8.70 0.22
N ILE A 42 5.31 7.40 0.48
CA ILE A 42 6.24 6.60 1.29
C ILE A 42 7.63 6.57 0.64
N GLY A 43 7.70 6.30 -0.67
CA GLY A 43 8.96 6.31 -1.41
C GLY A 43 9.67 7.65 -1.30
N HIS A 44 8.94 8.75 -1.56
CA HIS A 44 9.48 10.10 -1.45
C HIS A 44 10.07 10.40 -0.06
N PHE A 45 9.38 10.00 1.01
CA PHE A 45 9.85 10.19 2.38
C PHE A 45 11.21 9.51 2.65
N PHE A 46 11.46 8.34 2.04
CA PHE A 46 12.70 7.59 2.18
C PHE A 46 13.75 7.90 1.08
N GLY A 47 13.47 8.83 0.16
CA GLY A 47 14.36 9.12 -0.98
C GLY A 47 14.38 8.01 -2.04
N ALA A 48 13.32 7.21 -2.11
CA ALA A 48 13.13 6.10 -3.05
C ALA A 48 12.01 6.41 -4.06
N THR A 49 11.91 5.60 -5.12
CA THR A 49 10.79 5.67 -6.06
C THR A 49 9.63 4.79 -5.59
N ALA A 50 8.45 4.96 -6.19
CA ALA A 50 7.30 4.10 -5.88
C ALA A 50 7.58 2.61 -6.20
N ASP A 51 8.39 2.35 -7.22
CA ASP A 51 8.75 0.99 -7.65
C ASP A 51 9.69 0.29 -6.65
N ASP A 52 10.37 1.05 -5.79
CA ASP A 52 11.24 0.53 -4.72
C ASP A 52 10.46 0.12 -3.46
N VAL A 53 9.16 0.43 -3.37
CA VAL A 53 8.34 0.25 -2.16
C VAL A 53 7.38 -0.93 -2.31
N VAL A 54 7.59 -1.97 -1.51
CA VAL A 54 6.65 -3.09 -1.35
C VAL A 54 5.91 -2.95 -0.02
N VAL A 55 4.59 -2.79 -0.07
CA VAL A 55 3.74 -2.74 1.13
C VAL A 55 3.42 -4.16 1.60
N THR A 56 3.72 -4.45 2.85
CA THR A 56 3.37 -5.70 3.55
C THR A 56 2.44 -5.40 4.72
N SER A 57 1.97 -6.42 5.42
CA SER A 57 1.17 -6.26 6.66
C SER A 57 1.98 -5.73 7.85
N GLY A 58 3.31 -5.72 7.78
CA GLY A 58 4.17 -5.18 8.83
C GLY A 58 5.59 -5.75 8.82
N ALA A 59 6.38 -5.36 9.83
CA ALA A 59 7.82 -5.64 9.89
C ALA A 59 8.16 -7.14 9.84
N THR A 60 7.39 -8.01 10.50
CA THR A 60 7.62 -9.47 10.47
C THR A 60 7.53 -10.03 9.06
N GLU A 61 6.52 -9.60 8.29
CA GLU A 61 6.35 -10.05 6.91
C GLU A 61 7.45 -9.45 6.00
N SER A 62 7.76 -8.16 6.16
CA SER A 62 8.85 -7.52 5.40
C SER A 62 10.21 -8.19 5.62
N ASN A 63 10.56 -8.51 6.87
CA ASN A 63 11.82 -9.17 7.20
C ASN A 63 11.89 -10.57 6.58
N ASN A 64 10.81 -11.33 6.66
CA ASN A 64 10.74 -12.65 6.04
C ASN A 64 10.85 -12.56 4.51
N LEU A 65 10.15 -11.61 3.89
CA LEU A 65 10.23 -11.38 2.44
C LEU A 65 11.68 -11.08 2.00
N ALA A 66 12.37 -10.18 2.70
CA ALA A 66 13.74 -9.80 2.37
C ALA A 66 14.75 -10.95 2.56
N VAL A 67 14.73 -11.62 3.72
CA VAL A 67 15.72 -12.65 4.05
C VAL A 67 15.43 -13.97 3.35
N PHE A 68 14.20 -14.48 3.48
CA PHE A 68 13.85 -15.77 2.89
C PHE A 68 13.68 -15.69 1.38
N GLY A 69 13.21 -14.56 0.85
CA GLY A 69 13.14 -14.35 -0.60
C GLY A 69 14.49 -14.52 -1.28
N ILE A 70 15.57 -14.00 -0.69
CA ILE A 70 16.92 -14.12 -1.25
C ILE A 70 17.57 -15.46 -0.89
N CYS A 71 17.44 -15.93 0.36
CA CYS A 71 18.20 -17.09 0.83
C CYS A 71 17.56 -18.45 0.50
N LEU A 72 16.23 -18.52 0.40
CA LEU A 72 15.50 -19.79 0.21
C LEU A 72 14.91 -19.93 -1.20
N HIS A 73 14.82 -18.83 -1.96
CA HIS A 73 14.23 -18.81 -3.30
C HIS A 73 15.10 -18.01 -4.31
N PRO A 74 16.36 -18.44 -4.56
CA PRO A 74 17.28 -17.74 -5.47
C PRO A 74 16.89 -17.85 -6.95
#